data_AF-A0A8T4HKZ1-F1
#
_entry.id   AF-A0A8T4HKZ1-F1
#
_cell.length_a   1.000
_cell.length_b   1.000
_cell.length_c   1.000
_cell.angle_alpha   90.00
_cell.angle_beta   90.00
_cell.angle_gamma   90.00
#
_symmetry.space_group_name_H-M   'P 1'
#
loop_
_entity.id
_entity.type
_entity.pdbx_description
1 polymer ?
#
loop_
_entity_poly.entity_id
_entity_poly.type
_entity_poly.pdbx_seq_one_letter_code
_entity_poly.pdbx_strand_id
1 'polypeptide(L)'
;MPYTSQRRPGEGRNQPRPEGSSRPEAAPQPEDTSQPWVEARVAELRRSIDEIDSAVIELLRRRAQLSRQVQKARIAQRGARIAPAREDRVREHFRSNLLGTRGEQVAGAVLLLCRGGCPSAAAANGNAAAADGNDATGRSYR
;
A
#
# COMPACT_ATOMS: atom_id res chain seq x y z
N MET A 1 -51.97 50.03 4.53
CA MET A 1 -51.47 51.35 4.07
C MET A 1 -50.20 51.69 4.83
N PRO A 2 -49.19 52.31 4.19
CA PRO A 2 -48.47 51.93 2.97
C PRO A 2 -46.98 51.59 3.34
N TYR A 3 -46.01 51.34 2.47
CA TYR A 3 -45.91 51.30 1.00
C TYR A 3 -45.01 50.10 0.57
N THR A 4 -44.32 50.18 -0.58
CA THR A 4 -43.41 49.17 -1.16
C THR A 4 -41.97 49.68 -1.32
N SER A 5 -41.01 48.74 -1.40
CA SER A 5 -39.77 48.83 -2.22
C SER A 5 -39.12 47.44 -2.28
N GLN A 6 -39.51 46.57 -3.23
CA GLN A 6 -38.90 46.47 -4.56
C GLN A 6 -37.35 46.46 -4.53
N ARG A 7 -36.76 45.26 -4.65
CA ARG A 7 -35.37 45.12 -5.13
C ARG A 7 -35.32 45.57 -6.59
N ARG A 8 -34.44 46.53 -6.92
CA ARG A 8 -34.03 46.73 -8.32
C ARG A 8 -32.87 45.77 -8.64
N PRO A 9 -32.93 45.02 -9.76
CA PRO A 9 -31.78 44.30 -10.28
C PRO A 9 -30.90 45.24 -11.13
N GLY A 10 -29.58 45.08 -11.03
CA GLY A 10 -28.62 45.72 -11.91
C GLY A 10 -28.19 47.13 -11.51
N GLU A 11 -27.01 47.24 -10.90
CA GLU A 11 -26.05 48.28 -11.23
C GLU A 11 -24.66 47.83 -10.77
N GLY A 12 -23.84 47.41 -11.73
CA GLY A 12 -22.46 47.00 -11.44
C GLY A 12 -21.64 48.22 -11.05
N ARG A 13 -21.10 48.22 -9.83
CA ARG A 13 -20.00 49.11 -9.44
C ARG A 13 -18.80 48.26 -9.06
N ASN A 14 -18.00 48.02 -10.09
CA ASN A 14 -16.64 47.53 -10.02
C ASN A 14 -15.85 48.41 -9.04
N GLN A 15 -15.57 47.91 -7.84
CA GLN A 15 -14.58 48.50 -6.93
C GLN A 15 -13.35 47.60 -6.96
N PRO A 16 -12.19 48.08 -7.41
CA PRO A 16 -10.96 47.31 -7.28
C PRO A 16 -10.66 47.13 -5.79
N ARG A 17 -10.56 45.87 -5.37
CA ARG A 17 -10.06 45.49 -4.05
C ARG A 17 -8.65 46.09 -3.89
N PRO A 18 -8.32 46.78 -2.78
CA PRO A 18 -6.96 47.26 -2.56
C PRO A 18 -6.01 46.06 -2.51
N GLU A 19 -5.05 46.06 -3.42
CA GLU A 19 -4.04 45.01 -3.51
C GLU A 19 -3.06 45.08 -2.34
N GLY A 20 -2.60 43.91 -1.91
CA GLY A 20 -1.24 43.73 -1.40
C GLY A 20 -0.77 44.69 -0.30
N SER A 21 -1.32 44.57 0.90
CA SER A 21 -0.47 44.73 2.09
C SER A 21 0.53 43.56 2.14
N SER A 22 1.55 43.62 1.28
CA SER A 22 2.68 42.71 1.23
C SER A 22 3.58 42.91 2.45
N ARG A 23 3.05 42.49 3.61
CA ARG A 23 3.90 41.99 4.69
C ARG A 23 4.79 40.93 4.03
N PRO A 24 6.12 40.99 4.16
CA PRO A 24 6.95 39.86 3.79
C PRO A 24 6.49 38.71 4.69
N GLU A 25 5.74 37.78 4.10
CA GLU A 25 5.53 36.46 4.67
C GLU A 25 6.92 35.86 4.74
N ALA A 26 7.49 35.90 5.95
CA ALA A 26 8.85 35.47 6.18
C ALA A 26 8.92 34.02 5.72
N ALA A 27 9.65 33.79 4.62
CA ALA A 27 9.84 32.46 4.09
C ALA A 27 10.25 31.55 5.25
N PRO A 28 9.63 30.36 5.38
CA PRO A 28 9.93 29.47 6.48
C PRO A 28 11.45 29.30 6.50
N GLN A 29 12.07 29.76 7.59
CA GLN A 29 13.51 29.57 7.77
C GLN A 29 13.77 28.07 7.63
N PRO A 30 14.89 27.64 7.04
CA PRO A 30 15.28 26.24 7.11
C PRO A 30 15.59 25.93 8.57
N GLU A 31 14.55 25.56 9.32
CA GLU A 31 14.67 25.07 10.69
C GLU A 31 15.59 23.85 10.61
N ASP A 32 16.70 23.90 11.35
CA ASP A 32 17.67 22.81 11.39
C ASP A 32 17.00 21.55 11.98
N THR A 33 16.42 20.78 11.06
CA THR A 33 15.54 19.64 11.36
C THR A 33 16.35 18.37 11.59
N SER A 34 17.68 18.44 11.39
CA SER A 34 18.67 17.41 11.65
C SER A 34 18.95 17.29 13.15
N GLN A 35 17.88 17.07 13.94
CA GLN A 35 18.00 16.81 15.38
C GLN A 35 18.57 15.38 15.57
N PRO A 36 19.85 15.21 15.98
CA PRO A 36 20.51 13.90 15.86
C PRO A 36 19.90 12.82 16.77
N TRP A 37 19.21 13.26 17.83
CA TRP A 37 18.46 12.39 18.72
C TRP A 37 17.18 11.83 18.08
N VAL A 38 16.55 12.56 17.15
CA VAL A 38 15.42 12.07 16.35
C VAL A 38 15.91 11.02 15.37
N GLU A 39 17.02 11.28 14.67
CA GLU A 39 17.64 10.33 13.74
C GLU A 39 18.04 9.03 14.43
N ALA A 40 18.73 9.13 15.58
CA ALA A 40 19.08 7.97 16.41
C ALA A 40 17.83 7.19 16.87
N ARG A 41 16.75 7.88 17.26
CA ARG A 41 15.51 7.23 17.67
C ARG A 41 14.79 6.53 16.50
N VAL A 42 14.79 7.14 15.31
CA VAL A 42 14.23 6.54 14.09
C VAL A 42 15.04 5.32 13.66
N ALA A 43 16.37 5.36 13.75
CA ALA A 43 17.23 4.22 13.45
C ALA A 43 16.95 3.03 14.39
N GLU A 44 16.77 3.28 15.69
CA GLU A 44 16.43 2.24 16.67
C GLU A 44 15.05 1.63 16.39
N LEU A 45 14.03 2.46 16.13
CA LEU A 45 12.69 1.98 15.79
C LEU A 45 12.67 1.13 14.51
N ARG A 46 13.48 1.47 13.51
CA ARG A 46 13.64 0.67 12.29
C ARG A 46 14.24 -0.70 12.59
N ARG A 47 15.30 -0.78 13.41
CA ARG A 47 15.87 -2.07 13.83
C ARG A 47 14.83 -2.95 14.52
N SER A 48 14.01 -2.39 15.42
CA SER A 48 12.92 -3.13 16.06
C SER A 48 11.86 -3.63 15.07
N ILE A 49 11.60 -2.88 13.98
CA ILE A 49 10.72 -3.34 12.89
C ILE A 49 11.37 -4.50 12.13
N ASP A 50 12.65 -4.40 11.76
CA ASP A 50 13.38 -5.45 11.05
C ASP A 50 13.45 -6.77 11.86
N GLU A 51 13.58 -6.68 13.18
CA GLU A 51 13.51 -7.82 14.11
C GLU A 51 12.11 -8.46 14.13
N ILE A 52 11.05 -7.66 14.19
CA ILE A 52 9.65 -8.13 14.12
C ILE A 52 9.37 -8.78 12.76
N ASP A 53 9.79 -8.16 11.66
CA ASP A 53 9.59 -8.70 10.31
C ASP A 53 10.32 -10.03 10.12
N SER A 54 11.54 -10.15 10.67
CA SER A 54 12.28 -11.42 10.71
C SER A 54 11.51 -12.52 11.45
N ALA A 55 10.92 -12.20 12.61
CA ALA A 55 10.08 -13.13 13.37
C ALA A 55 8.79 -13.50 12.61
N VAL A 56 8.13 -12.53 11.95
CA VAL A 56 6.94 -12.77 11.12
C VAL A 56 7.28 -13.69 9.95
N ILE A 57 8.41 -13.49 9.26
CA ILE A 57 8.88 -14.34 8.16
C ILE A 57 9.05 -15.79 8.63
N GLU A 58 9.69 -16.03 9.77
CA GLU A 58 9.87 -17.39 10.31
C GLU A 58 8.54 -18.04 10.73
N LEU A 59 7.64 -17.29 11.38
CA LEU A 59 6.30 -17.77 11.71
C LEU A 59 5.50 -18.15 10.44
N LEU A 60 5.59 -17.34 9.37
CA LEU A 60 4.94 -17.62 8.09
C LEU A 60 5.55 -18.84 7.37
N ARG A 61 6.88 -18.98 7.37
CA ARG A 61 7.59 -20.18 6.86
C ARG A 61 7.13 -21.43 7.59
N ARG A 62 7.06 -21.40 8.93
CA ARG A 62 6.59 -22.50 9.77
C ARG A 62 5.11 -22.83 9.51
N ARG A 63 4.25 -21.82 9.42
CA ARG A 63 2.82 -21.99 9.08
C ARG A 63 2.63 -22.63 7.70
N ALA A 64 3.45 -22.27 6.72
CA ALA A 64 3.42 -22.86 5.39
C ALA A 64 3.87 -24.34 5.38
N GLN A 65 4.90 -24.70 6.15
CA GLN A 65 5.31 -26.10 6.35
C GLN A 65 4.16 -26.95 6.92
N LEU A 66 3.54 -26.49 8.02
CA LEU A 66 2.41 -27.17 8.67
C LEU A 66 1.20 -27.28 7.73
N SER A 67 0.90 -26.22 6.98
CA SER A 67 -0.19 -26.21 5.98
C SER A 67 0.02 -27.27 4.90
N ARG A 68 1.25 -27.47 4.42
CA ARG A 68 1.59 -28.53 3.46
C ARG A 68 1.42 -29.93 4.06
N GLN A 69 1.79 -30.13 5.33
CA GLN A 69 1.59 -31.42 6.03
C GLN A 69 0.08 -31.75 6.14
N VAL A 70 -0.75 -30.78 6.55
CA VAL A 70 -2.21 -30.94 6.60
C VAL A 70 -2.81 -31.22 5.22
N GLN A 71 -2.36 -30.54 4.16
CA GLN A 71 -2.81 -30.82 2.80
C GLN A 71 -2.46 -32.25 2.36
N LYS A 72 -1.23 -32.72 2.61
CA LYS A 72 -0.82 -34.11 2.30
C LYS A 72 -1.71 -35.13 3.01
N ALA A 73 -1.93 -34.97 4.32
CA ALA A 73 -2.79 -35.85 5.10
C ALA A 73 -4.25 -35.88 4.58
N ARG A 74 -4.79 -34.72 4.17
CA ARG A 74 -6.16 -34.62 3.63
C ARG A 74 -6.32 -35.22 2.23
N ILE A 75 -5.33 -35.07 1.36
CA ILE A 75 -5.32 -35.73 0.04
C ILE A 75 -5.35 -37.25 0.25
N ALA A 76 -4.51 -37.78 1.14
CA ALA A 76 -4.45 -39.21 1.44
C ALA A 76 -5.75 -39.81 2.02
N GLN A 77 -6.52 -39.04 2.81
CA GLN A 77 -7.75 -39.53 3.45
C GLN A 77 -9.05 -39.22 2.70
N ARG A 78 -9.12 -38.11 1.96
CA ARG A 78 -10.40 -37.55 1.45
C ARG A 78 -10.31 -36.95 0.04
N GLY A 79 -9.17 -37.04 -0.64
CA GLY A 79 -8.95 -36.49 -1.99
C GLY A 79 -8.95 -34.95 -2.11
N ALA A 80 -9.66 -34.23 -1.23
CA ALA A 80 -9.83 -32.79 -1.29
C ALA A 80 -8.66 -32.02 -0.63
N ARG A 81 -7.87 -31.30 -1.43
CA ARG A 81 -6.74 -30.47 -0.97
C ARG A 81 -7.16 -29.24 -0.15
N ILE A 82 -8.35 -28.67 -0.40
CA ILE A 82 -8.85 -27.42 0.19
C ILE A 82 -10.03 -27.71 1.16
N ALA A 83 -10.23 -26.86 2.17
CA ALA A 83 -11.32 -26.95 3.14
C ALA A 83 -11.93 -25.54 3.36
N PRO A 84 -12.95 -25.12 2.59
CA PRO A 84 -13.48 -23.76 2.61
C PRO A 84 -13.76 -23.24 4.03
N ALA A 85 -14.52 -24.00 4.83
CA ALA A 85 -14.84 -23.65 6.22
C ALA A 85 -13.61 -23.46 7.13
N ARG A 86 -12.44 -24.04 6.82
CA ARG A 86 -11.19 -23.76 7.57
C ARG A 86 -10.59 -22.42 7.17
N GLU A 87 -10.70 -22.06 5.90
CA GLU A 87 -10.18 -20.80 5.34
C GLU A 87 -11.00 -19.61 5.82
N ASP A 88 -12.32 -19.76 5.89
CA ASP A 88 -13.22 -18.73 6.44
C ASP A 88 -12.91 -18.46 7.92
N ARG A 89 -12.60 -19.50 8.70
CA ARG A 89 -12.06 -19.35 10.07
C ARG A 89 -10.67 -18.70 10.13
N VAL A 90 -9.86 -18.73 9.06
CA VAL A 90 -8.61 -17.93 9.01
C VAL A 90 -8.96 -16.46 8.78
N ARG A 91 -9.80 -16.17 7.79
CA ARG A 91 -10.27 -14.81 7.45
C ARG A 91 -10.87 -14.13 8.68
N GLU A 92 -11.80 -14.81 9.36
CA GLU A 92 -12.41 -14.35 10.60
C GLU A 92 -11.39 -14.02 11.69
N HIS A 93 -10.43 -14.92 11.94
CA HIS A 93 -9.42 -14.71 12.95
C HIS A 93 -8.53 -13.49 12.64
N PHE A 94 -8.11 -13.33 11.39
CA PHE A 94 -7.29 -12.17 11.00
C PHE A 94 -8.11 -10.86 11.05
N ARG A 95 -9.34 -10.84 10.54
CA ARG A 95 -10.22 -9.65 10.54
C ARG A 95 -10.64 -9.20 11.94
N SER A 96 -10.78 -10.12 12.89
CA SER A 96 -11.06 -9.82 14.30
C SER A 96 -9.83 -9.34 15.09
N ASN A 97 -8.62 -9.77 14.72
CA ASN A 97 -7.38 -9.44 15.44
C ASN A 97 -6.52 -8.35 14.76
N LEU A 98 -6.77 -8.03 13.49
CA LEU A 98 -6.05 -7.02 12.69
C LEU A 98 -7.04 -6.14 11.92
N LEU A 99 -7.11 -4.85 12.29
CA LEU A 99 -7.73 -3.72 11.57
C LEU A 99 -8.73 -4.07 10.44
N GLY A 100 -9.82 -4.77 10.78
CA GLY A 100 -10.96 -5.06 9.89
C GLY A 100 -10.58 -5.54 8.48
N THR A 101 -10.85 -4.70 7.49
CA THR A 101 -10.60 -4.99 6.06
C THR A 101 -9.12 -5.26 5.74
N ARG A 102 -8.17 -4.69 6.49
CA ARG A 102 -6.74 -4.99 6.30
C ARG A 102 -6.40 -6.41 6.77
N GLY A 103 -7.03 -6.87 7.86
CA GLY A 103 -6.91 -8.26 8.32
C GLY A 103 -7.36 -9.27 7.26
N GLU A 104 -8.46 -9.00 6.57
CA GLU A 104 -8.96 -9.83 5.46
C GLU A 104 -7.94 -9.96 4.31
N GLN A 105 -7.28 -8.86 3.93
CA GLN A 105 -6.22 -8.86 2.90
C GLN A 105 -5.00 -9.68 3.33
N VAL A 106 -4.54 -9.52 4.58
CA VAL A 106 -3.43 -10.31 5.14
C VAL A 106 -3.80 -11.79 5.21
N ALA A 107 -5.04 -12.13 5.59
CA ALA A 107 -5.53 -13.52 5.58
C ALA A 107 -5.44 -14.13 4.17
N GLY A 108 -5.85 -13.37 3.14
CA GLY A 108 -5.73 -13.75 1.74
C GLY A 108 -4.29 -14.06 1.33
N ALA A 109 -3.36 -13.14 1.59
CA ALA A 109 -1.93 -13.31 1.30
C ALA A 109 -1.33 -14.53 2.00
N VAL A 110 -1.63 -14.71 3.29
CA VAL A 110 -1.14 -15.85 4.10
C VAL A 110 -1.71 -17.19 3.62
N LEU A 111 -2.99 -17.23 3.21
CA LEU A 111 -3.61 -18.41 2.60
C LEU A 111 -2.97 -18.74 1.24
N LEU A 112 -2.75 -17.74 0.40
CA LEU A 112 -2.13 -17.86 -0.93
C LEU A 112 -0.71 -18.45 -0.84
N LEU A 113 0.14 -17.87 0.04
CA LEU A 113 1.49 -18.37 0.35
C LEU A 113 1.46 -19.86 0.76
N CYS A 114 0.54 -20.23 1.64
CA CYS A 114 0.46 -21.59 2.19
C CYS A 114 -0.11 -22.63 1.21
N ARG A 115 -0.74 -22.21 0.10
CA ARG A 115 -1.19 -23.09 -0.99
C ARG A 115 -0.10 -23.39 -2.02
N GLY A 116 1.00 -22.63 -1.99
CA GLY A 116 2.07 -22.69 -2.99
C GLY A 116 2.00 -21.59 -4.06
N GLY A 117 1.04 -20.67 -3.95
CA GLY A 117 0.95 -19.49 -4.80
C GLY A 117 1.91 -18.39 -4.34
N CYS A 118 3.21 -18.65 -4.31
CA CYS A 118 4.18 -17.57 -4.33
C CYS A 118 4.10 -16.93 -5.73
N PRO A 119 3.75 -15.64 -5.87
CA PRO A 119 4.12 -14.92 -7.08
C PRO A 119 5.65 -14.88 -7.09
N SER A 120 6.27 -15.70 -7.93
CA SER A 120 7.70 -15.68 -8.14
C SER A 120 8.14 -14.27 -8.54
N ALA A 121 9.28 -13.80 -8.05
CA ALA A 121 9.86 -12.51 -8.45
C ALA A 121 10.02 -12.37 -9.98
N ALA A 122 10.04 -13.49 -10.71
CA ALA A 122 9.97 -13.53 -12.17
C ALA A 122 8.75 -12.78 -12.77
N ALA A 123 7.63 -12.66 -12.05
CA ALA A 123 6.45 -11.93 -12.53
C ALA A 123 6.56 -10.40 -12.39
N ALA A 124 7.50 -9.89 -11.57
CA ALA A 124 7.68 -8.45 -11.36
C ALA A 124 8.67 -7.81 -12.37
N ASN A 125 9.58 -8.61 -12.95
CA ASN A 125 10.63 -8.10 -13.85
C ASN A 125 10.21 -8.02 -15.34
N GLY A 126 8.93 -8.23 -15.65
CA GLY A 126 8.44 -8.25 -17.04
C GLY A 126 8.36 -6.90 -17.77
N ASN A 127 8.74 -5.78 -17.14
CA ASN A 127 8.52 -4.43 -17.69
C ASN A 127 9.74 -3.47 -17.55
N ALA A 128 10.96 -4.02 -17.47
CA ALA A 128 12.21 -3.24 -17.35
C ALA A 128 13.25 -3.56 -18.45
N ALA A 129 12.85 -4.23 -19.53
CA ALA A 129 13.70 -4.63 -20.64
C ALA A 129 13.14 -4.14 -21.99
N ALA A 130 12.99 -2.83 -22.12
CA ALA A 130 12.56 -2.15 -23.36
C ALA A 130 13.34 -0.84 -23.59
N ALA A 131 14.63 -0.82 -23.23
CA ALA A 131 15.55 0.29 -23.46
C ALA A 131 17.03 -0.17 -23.37
N ASP A 132 17.50 -0.94 -24.35
CA ASP A 132 18.75 -0.60 -25.06
C ASP A 132 18.79 -1.29 -26.43
N GLY A 133 19.55 -0.73 -27.37
CA GLY A 133 19.39 -1.00 -28.80
C GLY A 133 20.14 -2.21 -29.36
N ASN A 134 19.83 -2.55 -30.62
CA ASN A 134 20.81 -2.56 -31.72
C ASN A 134 20.13 -3.03 -33.04
N ASP A 135 19.68 -2.11 -33.90
CA ASP A 135 19.25 -2.48 -35.26
C ASP A 135 20.46 -2.55 -36.20
N ALA A 136 21.17 -3.67 -36.11
CA ALA A 136 22.32 -4.00 -36.96
C ALA A 136 21.95 -5.04 -38.03
N THR A 137 20.81 -4.88 -38.72
CA THR A 137 20.52 -5.69 -39.92
C THR A 137 20.09 -4.84 -41.11
N GLY A 138 21.06 -4.42 -41.91
CA GLY A 138 20.78 -3.72 -43.16
C GLY A 138 19.90 -4.55 -44.10
N ARG A 139 18.68 -4.05 -44.37
CA ARG A 139 17.89 -4.43 -45.54
C ARG A 139 17.41 -3.19 -46.27
N SER A 140 18.09 -2.91 -47.38
CA SER A 140 17.64 -1.95 -48.37
C SER A 140 16.29 -2.38 -48.93
N TYR A 141 15.30 -1.50 -48.91
CA TYR A 141 14.16 -1.59 -49.80
C TYR A 141 14.45 -0.76 -51.05
N ARG A 142 14.35 -1.41 -52.20
CA ARG A 142 14.14 -0.78 -53.52
C ARG A 142 12.65 -0.52 -53.70
#